data_AF-A0A7L2SW57-F1
#
_entry.id   AF-A0A7L2SW57-F1
#
_cell.length_a   1.000
_cell.length_b   1.000
_cell.length_c   1.000
_cell.angle_alpha   90.00
_cell.angle_beta   90.00
_cell.angle_gamma   90.00
#
_symmetry.space_group_name_H-M   'P 1'
#
loop_
_entity.id
_entity.type
_entity.pdbx_description
1 polymer ?
#
loop_
_entity_poly.entity_id
_entity_poly.type
_entity_poly.pdbx_seq_one_letter_code
_entity_poly.pdbx_strand_id
1 'polypeptide(L)'
;QKLKEVAFPRAEELKEELLKRYAKDYAKYKEQEVSDSRLEACAPQEPLSLPGFARGQLSRAPCRTRVALMKQQQAEQEQFHAFEEMIRRQELEKERLRIAQEFGKPESSPQSVDGPLIPGVEKPPTDLTPKIPASAVHPASPSAGTVPSKPPVVDRSLKPSALGSTENNAGMDVLRQVIVPRELCQKFLQLADANTVRGVETCGILCGKLMRNEFTITHVIVPKQLGGPDSCTTENEEELFVIQDQHGLVTLGWIH
;
A
#
# COMPACT_ATOMS: atom_id res chain seq x y z
N GLN A 1 1.32 -41.25 -12.49
CA GLN A 1 2.21 -42.03 -11.58
C GLN A 1 3.52 -41.30 -11.26
N LYS A 2 4.34 -40.91 -12.24
CA LYS A 2 5.67 -40.26 -12.02
C LYS A 2 5.70 -39.04 -11.09
N LEU A 3 4.64 -38.21 -11.06
CA LEU A 3 4.60 -37.03 -10.18
C LEU A 3 4.54 -37.42 -8.69
N LYS A 4 3.66 -38.36 -8.33
CA LYS A 4 3.48 -38.85 -6.95
C LYS A 4 4.64 -39.70 -6.46
N GLU A 5 5.24 -40.49 -7.35
CA GLU A 5 6.26 -41.48 -6.97
C GLU A 5 7.69 -40.95 -6.99
N VAL A 6 7.99 -39.87 -7.73
CA VAL A 6 9.36 -39.38 -7.89
C VAL A 6 9.51 -37.91 -7.50
N ALA A 7 8.53 -37.06 -7.83
CA ALA A 7 8.67 -35.63 -7.58
C ALA A 7 8.42 -35.24 -6.11
N PHE A 8 7.43 -35.84 -5.43
CA PHE A 8 7.17 -35.54 -4.02
C PHE A 8 8.26 -36.05 -3.07
N PRO A 9 8.79 -37.29 -3.20
CA PRO A 9 9.90 -37.74 -2.36
C PRO A 9 11.13 -36.85 -2.53
N ARG A 10 11.46 -36.50 -3.78
CA ARG A 10 12.60 -35.62 -4.07
C ARG A 10 12.40 -34.19 -3.58
N ALA A 11 11.16 -33.72 -3.49
CA ALA A 11 10.83 -32.42 -2.92
C ALA A 11 10.97 -32.43 -1.39
N GLU A 12 10.56 -33.51 -0.71
CA GLU A 12 10.78 -33.66 0.75
C GLU A 12 12.28 -33.80 1.08
N GLU A 13 13.05 -34.56 0.30
CA GLU A 13 14.52 -34.62 0.45
C GLU A 13 15.17 -33.24 0.28
N LEU A 14 14.75 -32.48 -0.74
CA LEU A 14 15.29 -31.14 -0.99
C LEU A 14 14.93 -30.17 0.14
N LYS A 15 13.72 -30.28 0.69
CA LYS A 15 13.21 -29.48 1.81
C LYS A 15 13.98 -29.79 3.09
N GLU A 16 14.26 -31.07 3.38
CA GLU A 16 15.10 -31.46 4.52
C GLU A 16 16.52 -30.91 4.39
N GLU A 17 17.14 -31.04 3.21
CA GLU A 17 18.48 -30.52 2.95
C GLU A 17 18.52 -28.98 3.08
N LEU A 18 17.50 -28.28 2.57
CA LEU A 18 17.37 -26.83 2.75
C LEU A 18 17.26 -26.48 4.23
N LEU A 19 16.36 -27.13 4.97
CA LEU A 19 16.14 -26.84 6.39
C LEU A 19 17.44 -27.02 7.19
N LYS A 20 18.18 -28.09 6.91
CA LYS A 20 19.47 -28.37 7.54
C LYS A 20 20.51 -27.30 7.24
N ARG A 21 20.55 -26.80 6.01
CA ARG A 21 21.46 -25.73 5.60
C ARG A 21 21.09 -24.40 6.25
N TYR A 22 19.80 -24.05 6.26
CA TYR A 22 19.30 -22.86 6.94
C TYR A 22 19.54 -22.91 8.45
N ALA A 23 19.31 -24.04 9.11
CA ALA A 23 19.59 -24.19 10.54
C ALA A 23 21.08 -24.00 10.86
N LYS A 24 21.97 -24.53 10.02
CA LYS A 24 23.41 -24.37 10.18
C LYS A 24 23.85 -22.91 9.98
N ASP A 25 23.31 -22.24 8.98
CA ASP A 25 23.66 -20.84 8.70
C ASP A 25 23.05 -19.89 9.74
N TYR A 26 21.86 -20.20 10.26
CA TYR A 26 21.26 -19.49 11.39
C TYR A 26 22.07 -19.65 12.68
N ALA A 27 22.58 -20.85 12.97
CA ALA A 27 23.45 -21.08 14.12
C ALA A 27 24.74 -20.27 14.03
N LYS A 28 25.38 -20.21 12.86
CA LYS A 28 26.57 -19.36 12.65
C LYS A 28 26.25 -17.87 12.82
N TYR A 29 25.11 -17.41 12.31
CA TYR A 29 24.67 -16.03 12.48
C TYR A 29 24.48 -15.70 13.97
N LYS A 30 23.83 -16.59 14.74
CA LYS A 30 23.67 -16.46 16.19
C LYS A 30 25.01 -16.44 16.93
N GLU A 31 25.94 -17.31 16.57
CA GLU A 31 27.30 -17.33 17.16
C GLU A 31 28.07 -16.04 16.85
N GLN A 32 27.92 -15.52 15.63
CA GLN A 32 28.53 -14.25 15.22
C GLN A 32 27.90 -13.06 15.95
N GLU A 33 26.57 -13.02 16.11
CA GLU A 33 25.85 -12.00 16.89
C GLU A 33 26.32 -11.96 18.35
N VAL A 34 26.51 -13.14 18.97
CA VAL A 34 27.04 -13.27 20.34
C VAL A 34 28.52 -12.87 20.41
N SER A 35 29.32 -13.25 19.41
CA SER A 35 30.73 -12.86 19.32
C SER A 35 30.89 -11.34 19.19
N ASP A 36 30.11 -10.70 18.32
CA ASP A 36 30.13 -9.26 18.10
C ASP A 36 29.63 -8.51 19.35
N SER A 37 28.57 -9.01 20.00
CA SER A 37 28.08 -8.47 21.28
C SER A 37 29.12 -8.58 22.40
N ARG A 38 29.91 -9.66 22.43
CA ARG A 38 30.98 -9.87 23.41
C ARG A 38 32.21 -9.00 23.15
N LEU A 39 32.50 -8.69 21.88
CA LEU A 39 33.55 -7.74 21.51
C LEU A 39 33.16 -6.30 21.85
N GLU A 40 31.87 -5.92 21.73
CA GLU A 40 31.36 -4.63 22.24
C GLU A 40 31.45 -4.51 23.77
N ALA A 41 31.13 -5.57 24.51
CA ALA A 41 31.16 -5.55 25.97
C ALA A 41 32.59 -5.46 26.58
N CYS A 42 33.64 -5.70 25.78
CA CYS A 42 35.04 -5.72 26.22
C CYS A 42 35.80 -4.41 25.94
N ALA A 43 35.12 -3.36 25.45
CA ALA A 43 35.72 -2.04 25.31
C ALA A 43 35.96 -1.41 26.71
N PRO A 44 37.21 -1.04 27.09
CA PRO A 44 37.48 -0.52 28.42
C PRO A 44 36.74 0.80 28.67
N GLN A 45 36.04 0.90 29.79
CA GLN A 45 35.66 2.21 30.34
C GLN A 45 36.93 2.88 30.87
N GLU A 46 37.34 4.00 30.28
CA GLU A 46 38.40 4.86 30.81
C GLU A 46 37.88 6.31 30.96
N PRO A 47 38.29 7.02 32.03
CA PRO A 47 37.58 8.18 32.56
C PRO A 47 37.86 9.50 31.83
N LEU A 48 37.01 10.49 32.12
CA LEU A 48 37.01 11.86 31.58
C LEU A 48 38.41 12.49 31.41
N SER A 49 38.71 13.00 30.20
CA SER A 49 39.11 14.40 29.89
C SER A 49 39.89 14.50 28.57
N LEU A 50 39.39 15.28 27.58
CA LEU A 50 40.09 16.06 26.51
C LEU A 50 39.18 16.35 25.28
N PRO A 51 39.44 17.41 24.48
CA PRO A 51 38.38 18.14 23.77
C PRO A 51 38.09 17.65 22.33
N GLY A 52 36.79 17.61 22.01
CA GLY A 52 36.24 18.53 21.02
C GLY A 52 36.36 18.23 19.52
N PHE A 53 36.98 17.17 19.01
CA PHE A 53 36.95 16.89 17.56
C PHE A 53 36.85 15.41 17.13
N ALA A 54 36.83 14.45 18.05
CA ALA A 54 36.77 13.02 17.72
C ALA A 54 35.41 12.34 18.02
N ARG A 55 34.36 13.10 18.36
CA ARG A 55 33.07 12.54 18.80
C ARG A 55 32.13 12.10 17.66
N GLY A 56 32.33 12.60 16.44
CA GLY A 56 31.44 12.33 15.30
C GLY A 56 31.65 10.99 14.58
N GLN A 57 32.73 10.27 14.87
CA GLN A 57 33.05 9.00 14.20
C GLN A 57 32.61 7.77 15.02
N LEU A 58 32.68 7.81 16.36
CA LEU A 58 32.29 6.67 17.19
C LEU A 58 30.77 6.48 17.35
N SER A 59 29.95 7.53 17.24
CA SER A 59 28.48 7.42 17.30
C SER A 59 27.82 6.95 16.00
N ARG A 60 28.53 7.01 14.86
CA ARG A 60 28.02 6.57 13.55
C ARG A 60 28.06 5.05 13.37
N ALA A 61 28.98 4.35 14.01
CA ALA A 61 29.13 2.90 13.81
C ALA A 61 27.89 2.11 14.28
N PRO A 62 27.35 2.34 15.50
CA PRO A 62 26.16 1.61 15.96
C PRO A 62 24.90 1.95 15.16
N CYS A 63 24.75 3.22 14.75
CA CYS A 63 23.62 3.66 13.92
C CYS A 63 23.67 3.06 12.51
N ARG A 64 24.85 3.01 11.87
CA ARG A 64 25.01 2.39 10.54
C ARG A 64 24.70 0.90 10.55
N THR A 65 25.11 0.18 11.60
CA THR A 65 24.81 -1.25 11.74
C THR A 65 23.31 -1.48 11.91
N ARG A 66 22.62 -0.69 12.75
CA ARG A 66 21.16 -0.78 12.92
C ARG A 66 20.38 -0.48 11.63
N VAL A 67 20.79 0.55 10.90
CA VAL A 67 20.18 0.90 9.60
C VAL A 67 20.42 -0.18 8.55
N ALA A 68 21.62 -0.77 8.52
CA ALA A 68 21.92 -1.88 7.61
C ALA A 68 21.05 -3.12 7.90
N LEU A 69 20.88 -3.46 9.18
CA LEU A 69 20.03 -4.58 9.62
C LEU A 69 18.56 -4.35 9.26
N MET A 70 18.01 -3.16 9.52
CA MET A 70 16.63 -2.82 9.13
C MET A 70 16.44 -2.90 7.61
N LYS A 71 17.41 -2.41 6.83
CA LYS A 71 17.35 -2.49 5.37
C LYS A 71 17.41 -3.92 4.85
N GLN A 72 18.16 -4.81 5.51
CA GLN A 72 18.20 -6.23 5.19
C GLN A 72 16.86 -6.90 5.48
N GLN A 73 16.28 -6.70 6.67
CA GLN A 73 14.98 -7.27 7.03
C GLN A 73 13.87 -6.81 6.08
N GLN A 74 13.89 -5.52 5.70
CA GLN A 74 12.93 -4.99 4.73
C GLN A 74 13.09 -5.66 3.36
N ALA A 75 14.32 -5.83 2.86
CA ALA A 75 14.56 -6.50 1.58
C ALA A 75 14.14 -7.98 1.59
N GLU A 76 14.36 -8.68 2.71
CA GLU A 76 13.91 -10.07 2.90
C GLU A 76 12.38 -10.16 2.94
N GLN A 77 11.71 -9.23 3.62
CA GLN A 77 10.25 -9.15 3.67
C GLN A 77 9.64 -8.80 2.30
N GLU A 78 10.25 -7.87 1.56
CA GLU A 78 9.86 -7.55 0.19
C GLU A 78 10.05 -8.73 -0.76
N GLN A 79 11.15 -9.49 -0.63
CA GLN A 79 11.35 -10.72 -1.39
C GLN A 79 10.29 -11.78 -1.06
N PHE A 80 9.95 -11.93 0.22
CA PHE A 80 8.91 -12.87 0.65
C PHE A 80 7.55 -12.50 0.08
N HIS A 81 7.15 -11.22 0.18
CA HIS A 81 5.89 -10.74 -0.40
C HIS A 81 5.84 -10.87 -1.93
N ALA A 82 6.94 -10.55 -2.62
CA ALA A 82 7.01 -10.72 -4.07
C ALA A 82 6.86 -12.18 -4.49
N PHE A 83 7.40 -13.11 -3.70
CA PHE A 83 7.23 -14.55 -3.91
C PHE A 83 5.79 -15.01 -3.66
N GLU A 84 5.16 -14.59 -2.57
CA GLU A 84 3.74 -14.88 -2.30
C GLU A 84 2.83 -14.36 -3.41
N GLU A 85 3.07 -13.14 -3.90
CA GLU A 85 2.29 -12.55 -4.98
C GLU A 85 2.46 -13.33 -6.30
N MET A 86 3.67 -13.80 -6.59
CA MET A 86 3.95 -14.66 -7.74
C MET A 86 3.17 -15.98 -7.67
N ILE A 87 3.15 -16.65 -6.51
CA ILE A 87 2.38 -17.88 -6.30
C ILE A 87 0.90 -17.62 -6.54
N ARG A 88 0.35 -16.56 -5.92
CA ARG A 88 -1.06 -16.19 -6.05
C ARG A 88 -1.44 -15.92 -7.52
N ARG A 89 -0.55 -15.27 -8.27
CA ARG A 89 -0.75 -15.00 -9.70
C ARG A 89 -0.76 -16.29 -10.53
N GLN A 90 0.14 -17.22 -10.22
CA GLN A 90 0.20 -18.51 -10.89
C GLN A 90 -1.05 -19.37 -10.59
N GLU A 91 -1.56 -19.34 -9.37
CA GLU A 91 -2.82 -20.00 -9.01
C GLU A 91 -4.01 -19.43 -9.77
N LEU A 92 -4.11 -18.10 -9.85
CA LEU A 92 -5.14 -17.42 -10.65
C LEU A 92 -5.07 -17.80 -12.13
N GLU A 93 -3.88 -17.84 -12.73
CA GLU A 93 -3.71 -18.23 -14.13
C GLU A 93 -4.09 -19.70 -14.35
N LYS A 94 -3.69 -20.58 -13.44
CA LYS A 94 -4.08 -22.00 -13.47
C LYS A 94 -5.59 -22.18 -13.36
N GLU A 95 -6.25 -21.41 -12.50
CA GLU A 95 -7.71 -21.45 -12.36
C GLU A 95 -8.41 -20.92 -13.61
N ARG A 96 -7.91 -19.81 -14.19
CA ARG A 96 -8.42 -19.32 -15.49
C ARG A 96 -8.30 -20.35 -16.60
N LEU A 97 -7.19 -21.09 -16.63
CA LEU A 97 -6.97 -22.15 -17.62
C LEU A 97 -7.90 -23.35 -17.40
N ARG A 98 -8.17 -23.72 -16.13
CA ARG A 98 -9.17 -24.75 -15.81
C ARG A 98 -10.56 -24.37 -16.29
N ILE A 99 -11.01 -23.15 -15.98
CA ILE A 99 -12.33 -22.65 -16.42
C ILE A 99 -12.40 -22.65 -17.96
N ALA A 100 -11.35 -22.20 -18.64
CA ALA A 100 -11.31 -22.21 -20.11
C ALA A 100 -11.35 -23.64 -20.68
N GLN A 101 -10.74 -24.62 -20.01
CA GLN A 101 -10.78 -26.02 -20.43
C GLN A 101 -12.14 -26.68 -20.15
N GLU A 102 -12.78 -26.33 -19.04
CA GLU A 102 -14.08 -26.87 -18.62
C GLU A 102 -15.21 -26.34 -19.49
N PHE A 103 -15.17 -25.05 -19.87
CA PHE A 103 -16.15 -24.42 -20.75
C PHE A 103 -15.76 -24.43 -22.25
N GLY A 104 -14.57 -24.91 -22.59
CA GLY A 104 -14.01 -24.87 -23.94
C GLY A 104 -14.14 -26.18 -24.74
N LYS A 105 -14.88 -27.18 -24.25
CA LYS A 105 -15.13 -28.42 -25.01
C LYS A 105 -16.28 -28.17 -26.00
N PRO A 106 -16.05 -28.15 -27.33
CA PRO A 106 -17.14 -28.18 -28.29
C PRO A 106 -17.76 -29.56 -28.25
N GLU A 107 -18.85 -29.71 -27.50
CA GLU A 107 -19.73 -30.85 -27.65
C GLU A 107 -20.35 -30.76 -29.05
N SER A 108 -20.11 -31.79 -29.85
CA SER A 108 -20.74 -32.02 -31.14
C SER A 108 -22.26 -32.01 -30.99
N SER A 109 -22.91 -31.04 -31.64
CA SER A 109 -24.36 -30.84 -31.82
C SER A 109 -25.13 -32.11 -32.26
N PRO A 110 -26.48 -32.13 -32.32
CA PRO A 110 -27.47 -31.07 -32.00
C PRO A 110 -28.68 -31.55 -31.15
N GLN A 111 -29.32 -30.65 -30.40
CA GLN A 111 -30.79 -30.55 -30.40
C GLN A 111 -31.27 -29.34 -29.60
N SER A 112 -32.04 -28.50 -30.29
CA SER A 112 -32.90 -27.45 -29.77
C SER A 112 -33.88 -27.97 -28.72
N VAL A 113 -34.00 -27.31 -27.56
CA VAL A 113 -35.28 -26.87 -26.98
C VAL A 113 -35.07 -25.95 -25.77
N ASP A 114 -35.82 -24.84 -25.81
CA ASP A 114 -36.43 -24.07 -24.71
C ASP A 114 -35.59 -23.58 -23.52
N GLY A 115 -35.30 -22.27 -23.58
CA GLY A 115 -35.31 -21.41 -22.38
C GLY A 115 -36.72 -20.86 -22.13
N PRO A 116 -37.11 -20.56 -20.87
CA PRO A 116 -38.47 -20.12 -20.57
C PRO A 116 -38.61 -18.61 -20.78
N LEU A 117 -39.20 -18.20 -21.91
CA LEU A 117 -39.67 -16.83 -22.13
C LEU A 117 -41.18 -16.83 -22.36
N ILE A 118 -41.89 -16.36 -21.34
CA ILE A 118 -43.18 -15.63 -21.30
C ILE A 118 -44.08 -15.78 -22.55
N PRO A 119 -45.27 -16.42 -22.44
CA PRO A 119 -46.25 -16.49 -23.52
C PRO A 119 -46.92 -15.13 -23.79
N GLY A 120 -47.02 -14.69 -25.06
CA GLY A 120 -48.06 -13.70 -25.42
C GLY A 120 -47.80 -12.62 -26.48
N VAL A 121 -46.94 -12.79 -27.50
CA VAL A 121 -46.95 -11.87 -28.66
C VAL A 121 -46.88 -12.64 -29.98
N GLU A 122 -47.99 -12.63 -30.72
CA GLU A 122 -48.06 -13.15 -32.08
C GLU A 122 -47.60 -12.10 -33.10
N LYS A 123 -46.48 -12.41 -33.77
CA LYS A 123 -45.99 -12.03 -35.14
C LYS A 123 -45.90 -10.54 -35.55
N PRO A 124 -44.76 -10.10 -36.12
CA PRO A 124 -44.65 -8.80 -36.82
C PRO A 124 -45.07 -8.89 -38.30
N PRO A 125 -45.67 -7.83 -38.90
CA PRO A 125 -46.11 -7.86 -40.30
C PRO A 125 -44.97 -7.65 -41.30
N THR A 126 -45.05 -8.36 -42.43
CA THR A 126 -44.15 -8.29 -43.58
C THR A 126 -44.62 -7.25 -44.61
N ASP A 127 -43.64 -6.53 -45.14
CA ASP A 127 -43.51 -5.91 -46.47
C ASP A 127 -44.35 -4.68 -46.85
N LEU A 128 -43.64 -3.65 -47.35
CA LEU A 128 -43.76 -3.05 -48.70
C LEU A 128 -42.82 -1.81 -48.80
N THR A 129 -41.75 -1.93 -49.58
CA THR A 129 -40.88 -0.83 -50.08
C THR A 129 -41.58 -0.06 -51.23
N PRO A 130 -41.18 1.19 -51.65
CA PRO A 130 -39.94 1.38 -52.43
C PRO A 130 -39.25 2.79 -52.48
N LYS A 131 -37.96 2.74 -52.90
CA LYS A 131 -37.27 3.63 -53.87
C LYS A 131 -36.25 4.68 -53.37
N ILE A 132 -34.96 4.36 -53.49
CA ILE A 132 -33.83 5.29 -53.79
C ILE A 132 -32.84 4.56 -54.73
N PRO A 133 -32.27 5.20 -55.78
CA PRO A 133 -31.51 4.49 -56.82
C PRO A 133 -29.99 4.36 -56.57
N ALA A 134 -29.48 3.20 -57.00
CA ALA A 134 -28.21 2.89 -57.69
C ALA A 134 -26.89 3.59 -57.27
N SER A 135 -25.87 2.81 -56.88
CA SER A 135 -24.93 2.21 -57.85
C SER A 135 -23.99 1.19 -57.17
N ALA A 136 -23.33 0.40 -58.00
CA ALA A 136 -22.74 -0.91 -57.76
C ALA A 136 -21.41 -0.97 -56.97
N VAL A 137 -21.09 -2.16 -56.44
CA VAL A 137 -19.91 -3.02 -56.76
C VAL A 137 -19.56 -3.91 -55.54
N HIS A 138 -19.60 -5.23 -55.72
CA HIS A 138 -18.94 -6.25 -54.88
C HIS A 138 -17.59 -6.64 -55.54
N PRO A 139 -16.74 -7.53 -54.98
CA PRO A 139 -16.35 -7.84 -53.59
C PRO A 139 -14.80 -7.86 -53.42
N ALA A 140 -14.28 -7.97 -52.18
CA ALA A 140 -13.07 -8.77 -51.82
C ALA A 140 -12.49 -8.41 -50.44
N SER A 141 -12.25 -9.43 -49.61
CA SER A 141 -11.21 -9.41 -48.57
C SER A 141 -9.82 -9.45 -49.22
N PRO A 142 -8.78 -8.86 -48.61
CA PRO A 142 -7.73 -9.70 -48.01
C PRO A 142 -7.00 -9.13 -46.76
N SER A 143 -6.53 -10.06 -45.94
CA SER A 143 -5.28 -10.17 -45.15
C SER A 143 -4.47 -8.95 -44.65
N ALA A 144 -4.03 -9.09 -43.39
CA ALA A 144 -2.76 -8.66 -42.77
C ALA A 144 -2.39 -7.16 -42.72
N GLY A 145 -2.31 -6.61 -41.51
CA GLY A 145 -1.68 -5.32 -41.24
C GLY A 145 -1.63 -4.97 -39.75
N THR A 146 -0.45 -5.06 -39.17
CA THR A 146 -0.08 -4.62 -37.81
C THR A 146 -0.30 -3.12 -37.61
N VAL A 147 -1.06 -2.71 -36.59
CA VAL A 147 -1.09 -1.32 -36.10
C VAL A 147 -1.04 -1.31 -34.57
N PRO A 148 -0.12 -0.55 -33.93
CA PRO A 148 -0.03 -0.50 -32.49
C PRO A 148 -1.16 0.38 -31.92
N SER A 149 -1.89 -0.16 -30.95
CA SER A 149 -2.96 0.52 -30.23
C SER A 149 -2.39 1.61 -29.32
N LYS A 150 -2.60 2.89 -29.68
CA LYS A 150 -2.54 3.98 -28.70
C LYS A 150 -3.68 3.79 -27.69
N PRO A 151 -3.46 4.03 -26.38
CA PRO A 151 -4.54 3.96 -25.41
C PRO A 151 -5.59 5.03 -25.72
N PRO A 152 -6.88 4.78 -25.44
CA PRO A 152 -7.94 5.75 -25.71
C PRO A 152 -7.68 7.03 -24.90
N VAL A 153 -7.62 8.16 -25.60
CA VAL A 153 -7.63 9.48 -24.97
C VAL A 153 -9.00 9.67 -24.34
N VAL A 154 -9.05 9.58 -23.01
CA VAL A 154 -10.26 9.87 -22.25
C VAL A 154 -10.41 11.38 -22.19
N ASP A 155 -11.43 11.90 -22.87
CA ASP A 155 -11.84 13.30 -22.73
C ASP A 155 -12.42 13.52 -21.32
N ARG A 156 -11.79 14.41 -20.55
CA ARG A 156 -12.17 14.78 -19.18
C ARG A 156 -12.96 16.09 -19.11
N SER A 157 -13.34 16.66 -20.26
CA SER A 157 -14.06 17.92 -20.38
C SER A 157 -15.40 17.96 -19.66
N LEU A 158 -16.01 16.79 -19.42
CA LEU A 158 -17.32 16.66 -18.75
C LEU A 158 -17.21 16.24 -17.28
N LYS A 159 -16.00 16.13 -16.70
CA LYS A 159 -15.88 15.85 -15.28
C LYS A 159 -16.26 17.11 -14.49
N PRO A 160 -17.26 17.08 -13.58
CA PRO A 160 -17.60 18.24 -12.77
C PRO A 160 -16.41 18.61 -11.89
N SER A 161 -15.72 19.70 -12.24
CA SER A 161 -14.77 20.37 -11.36
C SER A 161 -15.54 20.84 -10.13
N ALA A 162 -15.01 20.56 -8.94
CA ALA A 162 -15.62 20.93 -7.68
C ALA A 162 -16.08 22.41 -7.72
N LEU A 163 -17.38 22.60 -7.52
CA LEU A 163 -18.03 23.89 -7.49
C LEU A 163 -17.43 24.74 -6.35
N GLY A 164 -16.66 25.76 -6.71
CA GLY A 164 -15.98 26.64 -5.76
C GLY A 164 -15.44 27.88 -6.45
N SER A 165 -16.31 28.63 -7.13
CA SER A 165 -15.96 29.91 -7.71
C SER A 165 -15.78 30.97 -6.62
N THR A 166 -14.53 31.33 -6.35
CA THR A 166 -14.14 32.74 -6.26
C THR A 166 -12.75 32.85 -6.91
N GLU A 167 -12.77 33.18 -8.21
CA GLU A 167 -11.87 34.13 -8.86
C GLU A 167 -10.41 34.12 -8.40
N ASN A 168 -9.54 33.50 -9.24
CA ASN A 168 -8.07 33.54 -9.24
C ASN A 168 -7.32 32.33 -8.62
N ASN A 169 -7.38 31.17 -9.28
CA ASN A 169 -6.18 30.48 -9.79
C ASN A 169 -6.57 29.17 -10.49
N ALA A 170 -6.71 29.23 -11.81
CA ALA A 170 -6.68 28.04 -12.64
C ALA A 170 -5.22 27.56 -12.74
N GLY A 171 -4.88 26.45 -12.07
CA GLY A 171 -3.65 25.69 -12.38
C GLY A 171 -2.65 25.45 -11.25
N MET A 172 -2.92 25.85 -10.00
CA MET A 172 -2.12 25.44 -8.85
C MET A 172 -3.01 24.74 -7.84
N ASP A 173 -2.48 23.69 -7.22
CA ASP A 173 -3.11 22.93 -6.14
C ASP A 173 -3.37 23.87 -4.95
N VAL A 174 -4.51 24.55 -4.94
CA VAL A 174 -4.86 25.54 -3.90
C VAL A 174 -5.18 24.78 -2.63
N LEU A 175 -4.17 24.63 -1.77
CA LEU A 175 -4.35 24.09 -0.43
C LEU A 175 -5.36 24.97 0.34
N ARG A 176 -6.31 24.33 1.01
CA ARG A 176 -7.25 25.00 1.90
C ARG A 176 -6.50 25.61 3.09
N GLN A 177 -6.94 26.79 3.52
CA GLN A 177 -6.37 27.48 4.67
C GLN A 177 -6.64 26.70 5.97
N VAL A 178 -5.66 26.70 6.88
CA VAL A 178 -5.76 26.12 8.23
C VAL A 178 -5.51 27.22 9.27
N ILE A 179 -6.49 27.47 10.13
CA ILE A 179 -6.39 28.41 11.24
C ILE A 179 -5.90 27.67 12.48
N VAL A 180 -4.76 28.14 12.99
CA VAL A 180 -4.12 27.64 14.21
C VAL A 180 -4.34 28.64 15.35
N PRO A 181 -4.98 28.25 16.47
CA PRO A 181 -5.09 29.12 17.63
C PRO A 181 -3.71 29.54 18.17
N ARG A 182 -3.53 30.83 18.46
CA ARG A 182 -2.23 31.36 18.95
C ARG A 182 -1.78 30.73 20.27
N GLU A 183 -2.73 30.32 21.09
CA GLU A 183 -2.49 29.71 22.40
C GLU A 183 -2.12 28.21 22.31
N LEU A 184 -2.25 27.59 21.13
CA LEU A 184 -2.08 26.15 20.95
C LEU A 184 -0.69 25.69 21.39
N CYS A 185 0.35 26.31 20.86
CA CYS A 185 1.73 25.93 21.17
C CYS A 185 2.05 26.13 22.66
N GLN A 186 1.57 27.23 23.25
CA GLN A 186 1.83 27.53 24.66
C GLN A 186 1.15 26.52 25.59
N LYS A 187 -0.12 26.18 25.33
CA LYS A 187 -0.84 25.17 26.11
C LYS A 187 -0.24 23.78 25.93
N PHE A 188 0.20 23.44 24.71
CA PHE A 188 0.86 22.16 24.45
C PHE A 188 2.19 22.04 25.19
N LEU A 189 3.03 23.07 25.16
CA LEU A 189 4.28 23.10 25.92
C LEU A 189 4.05 22.95 27.43
N GLN A 190 3.01 23.57 27.98
CA GLN A 190 2.66 23.40 29.41
C GLN A 190 2.26 21.96 29.76
N LEU A 191 1.58 21.26 28.85
CA LEU A 191 1.22 19.85 29.04
C LEU A 191 2.45 18.94 28.88
N ALA A 192 3.34 19.26 27.95
CA ALA A 192 4.55 18.49 27.67
C ALA A 192 5.71 18.77 28.64
N ASP A 193 5.65 19.86 29.42
CA ASP A 193 6.75 20.35 30.27
C ASP A 193 7.36 19.25 31.17
N ALA A 194 6.52 18.44 31.83
CA ALA A 194 6.98 17.34 32.68
C ALA A 194 7.79 16.29 31.91
N ASN A 195 7.46 16.04 30.64
CA ASN A 195 8.19 15.14 29.77
C ASN A 195 9.42 15.82 29.17
N THR A 196 9.32 17.10 28.79
CA THR A 196 10.44 17.90 28.27
C THR A 196 11.58 18.02 29.29
N VAL A 197 11.26 18.23 30.58
CA VAL A 197 12.25 18.26 31.67
C VAL A 197 12.98 16.92 31.82
N ARG A 198 12.30 15.81 31.48
CA ARG A 198 12.88 14.46 31.49
C ARG A 198 13.61 14.11 30.19
N GLY A 199 13.63 15.02 29.20
CA GLY A 199 14.18 14.75 27.87
C GLY A 199 13.38 13.68 27.12
N VAL A 200 12.05 13.72 27.24
CA VAL A 200 11.12 12.78 26.60
C VAL A 200 10.20 13.56 25.67
N GLU A 201 10.16 13.19 24.39
CA GLU A 201 9.23 13.77 23.41
C GLU A 201 7.77 13.43 23.74
N THR A 202 6.86 14.31 23.38
CA THR A 202 5.42 14.13 23.55
C THR A 202 4.72 14.57 22.29
N CYS A 203 3.89 13.74 21.67
CA CYS A 203 3.08 14.08 20.52
C CYS A 203 1.63 14.40 20.89
N GLY A 204 0.99 15.22 20.07
CA GLY A 204 -0.43 15.53 20.10
C GLY A 204 -1.00 15.57 18.69
N ILE A 205 -2.24 15.13 18.54
CA ILE A 205 -2.96 15.09 17.27
C ILE A 205 -3.85 16.34 17.17
N LEU A 206 -3.65 17.11 16.11
CA LEU A 206 -4.37 18.34 15.84
C LEU A 206 -5.69 18.03 15.14
N CYS A 207 -6.79 18.32 15.83
CA CYS A 207 -8.13 18.00 15.40
C CYS A 207 -8.97 19.28 15.21
N GLY A 208 -9.76 19.32 14.15
CA GLY A 208 -10.48 20.52 13.77
C GLY A 208 -11.76 20.27 13.00
N LYS A 209 -12.37 21.37 12.54
CA LYS A 209 -13.57 21.34 11.72
C LYS A 209 -13.35 22.17 10.46
N LEU A 210 -14.00 21.76 9.38
CA LEU A 210 -14.02 22.50 8.12
C LEU A 210 -15.25 23.42 8.11
N MET A 211 -15.04 24.73 7.98
CA MET A 211 -16.11 25.73 7.90
C MET A 211 -15.77 26.73 6.79
N ARG A 212 -16.71 26.97 5.86
CA ARG A 212 -16.53 27.92 4.74
C ARG A 212 -15.24 27.69 3.93
N ASN A 213 -14.93 26.44 3.62
CA ASN A 213 -13.72 26.01 2.90
C ASN A 213 -12.39 26.31 3.62
N GLU A 214 -12.43 26.59 4.92
CA GLU A 214 -11.26 26.80 5.80
C GLU A 214 -11.29 25.81 6.97
N PHE A 215 -10.15 25.22 7.28
CA PHE A 215 -10.00 24.36 8.44
C PHE A 215 -9.66 25.19 9.68
N THR A 216 -10.32 24.93 10.79
CA THR A 216 -9.98 25.53 12.08
C THR A 216 -9.62 24.44 13.06
N ILE A 217 -8.40 24.50 13.63
CA ILE A 217 -7.99 23.61 14.71
C ILE A 217 -8.75 24.04 15.97
N THR A 218 -9.44 23.08 16.59
CA THR A 218 -10.29 23.32 17.77
C THR A 218 -9.87 22.46 18.97
N HIS A 219 -9.29 21.29 18.71
CA HIS A 219 -8.92 20.31 19.73
C HIS A 219 -7.49 19.82 19.49
N VAL A 220 -6.76 19.59 20.57
CA VAL A 220 -5.49 18.84 20.55
C VAL A 220 -5.71 17.62 21.41
N ILE A 221 -5.61 16.44 20.82
CA ILE A 221 -5.76 15.17 21.54
C ILE A 221 -4.36 14.63 21.80
N VAL A 222 -4.01 14.45 23.07
CA VAL A 222 -2.75 13.81 23.47
C VAL A 222 -3.06 12.34 23.70
N PRO A 223 -2.75 11.44 22.75
CA PRO A 223 -3.03 10.02 22.92
C PRO A 223 -2.11 9.42 23.97
N LYS A 224 -2.45 8.21 24.42
CA LYS A 224 -1.49 7.34 25.11
C LYS A 224 -0.30 7.15 24.17
N GLN A 225 0.90 7.25 24.71
CA GLN A 225 2.10 7.26 23.90
C GLN A 225 3.33 6.87 24.73
N LEU A 226 4.32 6.32 24.03
CA LEU A 226 5.65 6.03 24.54
C LEU A 226 6.63 7.05 23.93
N GLY A 227 7.04 8.02 24.75
CA GLY A 227 8.06 9.00 24.39
C GLY A 227 9.48 8.49 24.69
N GLY A 228 10.39 8.73 23.76
CA GLY A 228 11.84 8.63 23.90
C GLY A 228 12.50 10.01 23.71
N PRO A 229 13.83 10.08 23.68
CA PRO A 229 14.56 11.35 23.57
C PRO A 229 14.39 12.06 22.21
N ASP A 230 14.25 11.29 21.13
CA ASP A 230 14.11 11.79 19.74
C ASP A 230 12.97 11.07 18.99
N SER A 231 12.01 10.49 19.72
CA SER A 231 10.92 9.72 19.12
C SER A 231 9.68 9.68 20.01
N CYS A 232 8.49 9.68 19.43
CA CYS A 232 7.24 9.44 20.13
C CYS A 232 6.38 8.43 19.35
N THR A 233 5.95 7.36 20.02
CA THR A 233 5.08 6.34 19.44
C THR A 233 3.72 6.40 20.10
N THR A 234 2.67 6.64 19.31
CA THR A 234 1.29 6.58 19.81
C THR A 234 0.87 5.15 20.09
N GLU A 235 0.07 4.98 21.14
CA GLU A 235 -0.56 3.72 21.50
C GLU A 235 -2.08 3.91 21.51
N ASN A 236 -2.82 2.83 21.24
CA ASN A 236 -4.27 2.77 21.42
C ASN A 236 -5.04 3.74 20.50
N GLU A 237 -4.72 3.77 19.19
CA GLU A 237 -5.32 4.70 18.22
C GLU A 237 -6.84 4.52 18.03
N GLU A 238 -7.41 3.39 18.45
CA GLU A 238 -8.86 3.18 18.41
C GLU A 238 -9.61 4.14 19.35
N GLU A 239 -9.03 4.51 20.49
CA GLU A 239 -9.63 5.48 21.41
C GLU A 239 -9.59 6.89 20.81
N LEU A 240 -8.48 7.24 20.16
CA LEU A 240 -8.34 8.48 19.40
C LEU A 240 -9.42 8.57 18.31
N PHE A 241 -9.62 7.50 17.54
CA PHE A 241 -10.63 7.45 16.49
C PHE A 241 -12.05 7.63 17.04
N VAL A 242 -12.38 6.97 18.15
CA VAL A 242 -13.71 7.09 18.78
C VAL A 242 -13.98 8.54 19.23
N ILE A 243 -13.00 9.21 19.83
CA ILE A 243 -13.15 10.62 20.24
C ILE A 243 -13.32 11.53 19.01
N GLN A 244 -12.55 11.30 17.95
CA GLN A 244 -12.66 12.07 16.71
C GLN A 244 -14.03 11.91 16.06
N ASP A 245 -14.54 10.69 15.95
CA ASP A 245 -15.85 10.39 15.35
C ASP A 245 -17.01 10.98 16.18
N GLN A 246 -16.99 10.77 17.51
CA GLN A 246 -18.01 11.30 18.42
C GLN A 246 -18.15 12.83 18.35
N HIS A 247 -17.04 13.54 18.19
CA HIS A 247 -17.03 15.01 18.11
C HIS A 247 -17.10 15.55 16.67
N GLY A 248 -17.11 14.67 15.66
CA GLY A 248 -17.09 15.03 14.24
C GLY A 248 -15.85 15.86 13.88
N LEU A 249 -14.68 15.41 14.34
CA LEU A 249 -13.40 16.09 14.15
C LEU A 249 -12.62 15.49 12.99
N VAL A 250 -11.94 16.37 12.25
CA VAL A 250 -11.02 16.00 11.18
C VAL A 250 -9.60 16.14 11.69
N THR A 251 -8.77 15.14 11.43
CA THR A 251 -7.33 15.21 11.68
C THR A 251 -6.67 16.17 10.70
N LEU A 252 -6.07 17.24 11.23
CA LEU A 252 -5.42 18.30 10.44
C LEU A 252 -3.89 18.22 10.48
N GLY A 253 -3.34 17.48 11.44
CA GLY A 253 -1.91 17.31 11.60
C GLY A 253 -1.55 16.80 12.99
N TRP A 254 -0.31 17.01 13.36
CA TRP A 254 0.26 16.60 14.64
C TRP A 254 1.30 17.63 15.10
N ILE A 255 1.57 17.65 16.40
CA ILE A 255 2.58 18.48 17.08
C ILE A 255 3.40 17.56 17.98
N HIS A 256 4.71 17.75 18.09
CA HIS A 256 5.59 17.02 19.00
C HIS A 256 6.69 17.91 19.56
#